data_AF-A0A2D4NPD4-F1
#
_entry.id   AF-A0A2D4NPD4-F1
#
_cell.length_a   1.000
_cell.length_b   1.000
_cell.length_c   1.000
_cell.angle_alpha   90.00
_cell.angle_beta   90.00
_cell.angle_gamma   90.00
#
_symmetry.space_group_name_H-M   'P 1'
#
loop_
_entity.id
_entity.type
_entity.pdbx_description
1 polymer ?
#
loop_
_entity_poly.entity_id
_entity_poly.type
_entity_poly.pdbx_seq_one_letter_code
_entity_poly.pdbx_strand_id
1 'polypeptide(L)'
;VEETLRSPCWTEGDQAFAQKCWELQGFVRPLSELLNRLKMGCFDQGLSSFQQSVAMDRIQRIIGVLQKPQMGERYLGTLLQVEKMLKIWFPHIPLKDSQA
;
A
#
# COMPACT_ATOMS: atom_id res chain seq x y z
N VAL A 1 0.05 36.38 -19.52
CA VAL A 1 -0.25 35.56 -18.32
C VAL A 1 -1.02 34.34 -18.78
N GLU A 2 -0.33 33.39 -19.40
CA GLU A 2 -0.98 32.18 -19.91
C GLU A 2 -0.14 31.00 -19.44
N GLU A 3 -0.26 30.75 -18.14
CA GLU A 3 0.32 29.59 -17.49
C GLU A 3 -0.67 28.45 -17.72
N THR A 4 -0.49 27.76 -18.86
CA THR A 4 -1.15 26.51 -19.16
C THR A 4 -0.70 25.50 -18.11
N LEU A 5 -1.36 25.48 -16.95
CA LEU A 5 -1.31 24.41 -15.97
C LEU A 5 -1.84 23.17 -16.68
N ARG A 6 -0.95 22.46 -17.38
CA ARG A 6 -1.19 21.09 -17.81
C ARG A 6 -1.56 20.34 -16.55
N SER A 7 -2.86 20.09 -16.37
CA SER A 7 -3.33 18.95 -15.60
C SER A 7 -2.38 17.80 -15.94
N PRO A 8 -1.77 17.11 -14.97
CA PRO A 8 -1.00 15.93 -15.30
C PRO A 8 -1.95 15.03 -16.11
N CYS A 9 -1.64 14.81 -17.39
CA CYS A 9 -2.40 13.87 -18.19
C CYS A 9 -2.16 12.51 -17.54
N TRP A 10 -3.05 12.10 -16.65
CA TRP A 10 -2.96 10.79 -16.00
C TRP A 10 -2.99 9.76 -17.12
N THR A 11 -1.94 8.97 -17.20
CA THR A 11 -1.92 7.84 -18.13
C THR A 11 -2.95 6.81 -17.68
N GLU A 12 -3.34 5.89 -18.56
CA GLU A 12 -4.20 4.77 -18.16
C GLU A 12 -3.56 3.96 -17.01
N GLY A 13 -2.22 3.88 -16.97
CA GLY A 13 -1.48 3.25 -15.88
C GLY A 13 -1.60 4.02 -14.55
N ASP A 14 -1.60 5.35 -14.57
CA ASP A 14 -1.81 6.17 -13.36
C ASP A 14 -3.22 6.00 -12.80
N GLN A 15 -4.23 5.93 -13.68
CA GLN A 15 -5.62 5.65 -13.30
C GLN A 15 -5.76 4.24 -12.71
N ALA A 16 -5.18 3.23 -13.36
CA ALA A 16 -5.15 1.85 -12.86
C ALA A 16 -4.46 1.74 -11.50
N PHE A 17 -3.35 2.47 -11.30
CA PHE A 17 -2.65 2.54 -10.01
C PHE A 17 -3.53 3.17 -8.93
N ALA A 18 -4.18 4.30 -9.23
CA ALA A 18 -5.07 4.97 -8.29
C ALA A 18 -6.26 4.08 -7.89
N GLN A 19 -6.87 3.41 -8.87
CA GLN A 19 -7.95 2.45 -8.64
C GLN A 19 -7.49 1.31 -7.74
N LYS A 20 -6.33 0.70 -8.03
CA LYS A 20 -5.77 -0.38 -7.19
C LYS A 20 -5.46 0.06 -5.77
N CYS A 21 -4.91 1.27 -5.59
CA CYS A 21 -4.72 1.83 -4.26
C CYS A 21 -6.04 1.98 -3.49
N TRP A 22 -7.14 2.29 -4.19
CA TRP A 22 -8.48 2.39 -3.60
C TRP A 22 -9.05 1.02 -3.20
N GLU A 23 -8.96 0.02 -4.08
CA GLU A 23 -9.37 -1.37 -3.80
C GLU A 23 -8.66 -1.93 -2.56
N LEU A 24 -7.37 -1.61 -2.42
CA LEU A 24 -6.50 -2.04 -1.33
C LEU A 24 -6.60 -1.20 -0.05
N GLN A 25 -7.42 -0.13 -0.02
CA GLN A 25 -7.59 0.70 1.20
C GLN A 25 -8.06 -0.11 2.41
N GLY A 26 -8.80 -1.21 2.19
CA GLY A 26 -9.23 -2.12 3.25
C GLY A 26 -8.07 -2.68 4.08
N PHE A 27 -6.87 -2.80 3.50
CA PHE A 27 -5.68 -3.31 4.18
C PHE A 27 -4.91 -2.25 4.98
N VAL A 28 -5.21 -0.95 4.84
CA VAL A 28 -4.47 0.10 5.55
C VAL A 28 -4.60 -0.04 7.07
N ARG A 29 -5.82 -0.30 7.56
CA ARG A 29 -6.09 -0.51 8.99
C ARG A 29 -5.36 -1.73 9.58
N PRO A 30 -5.52 -2.96 9.05
CA PRO A 30 -4.84 -4.14 9.58
C PRO A 30 -3.31 -4.06 9.44
N LEU A 31 -2.79 -3.40 8.39
CA LEU A 31 -1.35 -3.13 8.28
C LEU A 31 -0.86 -2.18 9.38
N SER A 32 -1.64 -1.13 9.69
CA SER A 32 -1.31 -0.20 10.77
C SER A 32 -1.36 -0.87 12.13
N GLU A 33 -2.35 -1.74 12.38
CA GLU A 33 -2.44 -2.55 13.60
C GLU A 33 -1.26 -3.54 13.71
N LEU A 34 -0.87 -4.20 12.61
CA LEU A 34 0.31 -5.06 12.56
C LEU A 34 1.60 -4.27 12.87
N LEU A 35 1.74 -3.08 12.29
CA LEU A 35 2.88 -2.20 12.55
C LEU A 35 2.96 -1.78 14.02
N ASN A 36 1.82 -1.48 14.66
CA ASN A 36 1.78 -1.15 16.08
C ASN A 36 2.17 -2.36 16.95
N ARG A 37 1.72 -3.58 16.61
CA ARG A 37 2.15 -4.80 17.32
C ARG A 37 3.64 -5.06 17.17
N LEU A 38 4.22 -4.82 16.00
CA LEU A 38 5.68 -4.87 15.79
C LEU A 38 6.40 -3.86 16.68
N LYS A 39 5.92 -2.61 16.77
CA LYS A 39 6.49 -1.58 17.64
C LYS A 39 6.40 -1.92 19.13
N MET A 40 5.39 -2.67 19.55
CA MET A 40 5.18 -3.08 20.94
C MET A 40 5.99 -4.33 21.34
N GLY A 41 6.84 -4.85 20.46
CA GLY A 41 7.69 -6.02 20.77
C GLY A 41 6.95 -7.36 20.72
N CYS A 42 5.75 -7.43 20.12
CA CYS A 42 4.98 -8.69 20.05
C CYS A 42 5.71 -9.82 19.29
N PHE A 43 6.78 -9.51 18.56
CA PHE A 43 7.53 -10.45 17.73
C PHE A 43 8.99 -10.66 18.19
N ASP A 44 9.33 -10.25 19.41
CA ASP A 44 10.71 -10.35 19.95
C ASP A 44 11.25 -11.78 20.04
N GLN A 45 10.37 -12.77 20.16
CA GLN A 45 10.75 -14.18 20.18
C GLN A 45 10.84 -14.83 18.78
N GLY A 46 10.31 -14.17 17.74
CA GLY A 46 10.20 -14.74 16.39
C GLY A 46 11.00 -14.00 15.31
N LEU A 47 11.43 -12.77 15.57
CA LEU A 47 12.18 -11.93 14.64
C LEU A 47 13.34 -11.24 15.37
N SER A 48 14.52 -11.21 14.75
CA SER A 48 15.62 -10.38 15.25
C SER A 48 15.26 -8.89 15.17
N SER A 49 15.90 -8.06 16.01
CA SER A 49 15.70 -6.60 16.00
C SER A 49 15.89 -5.97 14.61
N PHE A 50 16.84 -6.50 13.82
CA PHE A 50 17.03 -6.08 12.43
C PHE A 50 15.86 -6.49 11.54
N GLN A 51 15.38 -7.74 11.63
CA GLN A 51 14.24 -8.21 10.84
C GLN A 51 12.96 -7.44 11.17
N GLN A 52 12.74 -7.11 12.46
CA GLN A 52 11.61 -6.28 12.87
C GLN A 52 11.70 -4.88 12.25
N SER A 53 12.88 -4.26 12.30
CA SER A 53 13.09 -2.91 11.73
C SER A 53 12.84 -2.90 10.22
N VAL A 54 13.33 -3.92 9.51
CA VAL A 54 13.07 -4.08 8.07
C VAL A 54 11.58 -4.33 7.83
N ALA A 55 10.93 -5.21 8.60
CA ALA A 55 9.51 -5.49 8.46
C ALA A 55 8.65 -4.22 8.67
N MET A 56 8.98 -3.41 9.67
CA MET A 56 8.33 -2.14 9.95
C MET A 56 8.47 -1.16 8.78
N ASP A 57 9.69 -0.98 8.24
CA ASP A 57 9.93 -0.14 7.06
C ASP A 57 9.10 -0.62 5.86
N ARG A 58 9.10 -1.93 5.59
CA ARG A 58 8.32 -2.50 4.48
C ARG A 58 6.83 -2.26 4.64
N ILE A 59 6.27 -2.47 5.84
CA ILE A 59 4.84 -2.24 6.11
C ILE A 59 4.50 -0.75 5.99
N GLN A 60 5.30 0.14 6.57
CA GLN A 60 5.11 1.59 6.44
C GLN A 60 5.14 2.05 4.99
N ARG A 61 6.03 1.48 4.19
CA ARG A 61 6.15 1.80 2.77
C ARG A 61 4.91 1.34 1.98
N ILE A 62 4.38 0.16 2.27
CA ILE A 62 3.12 -0.31 1.67
C ILE A 62 1.97 0.65 2.03
N ILE A 63 1.79 0.98 3.31
CA ILE A 63 0.75 1.92 3.75
C ILE A 63 0.91 3.27 3.04
N GLY A 64 2.14 3.79 2.97
CA GLY A 64 2.43 5.06 2.32
C GLY A 64 2.15 5.06 0.82
N VAL A 65 2.37 3.93 0.12
CA VAL A 65 2.02 3.77 -1.30
C VAL A 65 0.50 3.74 -1.47
N LEU A 66 -0.21 2.97 -0.65
CA LEU A 66 -1.68 2.89 -0.69
C LEU A 66 -2.34 4.25 -0.44
N GLN A 67 -1.77 5.09 0.42
CA GLN A 67 -2.26 6.43 0.73
C GLN A 67 -1.89 7.50 -0.31
N LYS A 68 -1.02 7.18 -1.29
CA LYS A 68 -0.54 8.13 -2.30
C LYS A 68 -0.84 7.65 -3.73
N PRO A 69 -2.11 7.66 -4.17
CA PRO A 69 -2.49 7.26 -5.52
C PRO A 69 -1.81 8.10 -6.62
N GLN A 70 -1.33 9.31 -6.30
CA GLN A 70 -0.61 10.19 -7.23
C GLN A 70 0.85 9.78 -7.53
N MET A 71 1.36 8.70 -6.93
CA MET A 71 2.72 8.20 -7.20
C MET A 71 2.88 7.63 -8.63
N GLY A 72 1.77 7.21 -9.24
CA GLY A 72 1.66 6.87 -10.65
C GLY A 72 2.13 5.46 -11.03
N GLU A 73 2.02 5.16 -12.33
CA GLU A 73 2.15 3.82 -12.93
C GLU A 73 3.50 3.15 -12.70
N ARG A 74 4.55 3.93 -12.46
CA ARG A 74 5.91 3.44 -12.19
C ARG A 74 5.98 2.46 -11.00
N TYR A 75 4.99 2.51 -10.11
CA TYR A 75 4.87 1.61 -8.96
C TYR A 75 3.77 0.56 -9.11
N LEU A 76 3.05 0.53 -10.24
CA LEU A 76 1.94 -0.40 -10.48
C LEU A 76 2.38 -1.86 -10.39
N GLY A 77 3.51 -2.22 -11.00
CA GLY A 77 4.04 -3.58 -10.91
C GLY A 77 4.31 -4.01 -9.45
N THR A 78 4.90 -3.11 -8.66
CA THR A 78 5.12 -3.34 -7.23
C THR A 78 3.82 -3.43 -6.45
N LEU A 79 2.84 -2.59 -6.76
CA LEU A 79 1.52 -2.60 -6.12
C LEU A 79 0.78 -3.92 -6.34
N LEU A 80 0.85 -4.46 -7.57
CA LEU A 80 0.24 -5.76 -7.89
C LEU A 80 0.94 -6.93 -7.17
N GLN A 81 2.26 -6.86 -6.94
CA GLN A 81 2.95 -7.84 -6.10
C GLN A 81 2.49 -7.74 -4.64
N VAL A 82 2.39 -6.50 -4.13
CA VAL A 82 1.89 -6.23 -2.79
C VAL A 82 0.45 -6.73 -2.63
N GLU A 83 -0.43 -6.52 -3.60
CA GLU A 83 -1.81 -7.06 -3.59
C GLU A 83 -1.81 -8.58 -3.36
N LYS A 84 -0.97 -9.33 -4.08
CA LYS A 84 -0.87 -10.79 -3.92
C LYS A 84 -0.39 -11.16 -2.51
N MET A 85 0.61 -10.43 -1.98
CA MET A 85 1.10 -10.65 -0.61
C MET A 85 0.02 -10.34 0.43
N LEU A 86 -0.72 -9.24 0.27
CA LEU A 86 -1.79 -8.84 1.17
C LEU A 86 -2.92 -9.86 1.20
N LYS A 87 -3.30 -10.44 0.05
CA LYS A 87 -4.29 -11.52 -0.02
C LYS A 87 -3.85 -12.78 0.73
N ILE A 88 -2.56 -13.10 0.72
CA ILE A 88 -2.00 -14.24 1.47
C ILE A 88 -1.95 -13.93 2.98
N TRP A 89 -1.53 -12.71 3.35
CA TRP A 89 -1.40 -12.31 4.75
C TRP A 89 -2.74 -12.05 5.43
N PHE A 90 -3.73 -11.61 4.66
CA PHE A 90 -5.05 -11.22 5.15
C PHE A 90 -6.16 -11.80 4.26
N PRO A 91 -6.35 -13.12 4.25
CA PRO A 91 -7.28 -13.80 3.33
C PRO A 91 -8.76 -13.44 3.56
N HIS A 92 -9.11 -12.92 4.74
CA HIS A 92 -10.49 -12.59 5.10
C HIS A 92 -10.88 -11.13 4.81
N ILE A 93 -9.97 -10.31 4.28
CA ILE A 93 -10.24 -8.90 4.03
C ILE A 93 -10.73 -8.75 2.60
N PRO A 94 -12.00 -8.37 2.40
CA PRO A 94 -12.52 -8.15 1.06
C PRO A 94 -11.82 -6.95 0.43
N LEU A 95 -11.51 -7.06 -0.85
CA LEU A 95 -11.20 -5.89 -1.67
C LEU A 95 -12.43 -5.00 -1.72
N LYS A 96 -12.25 -3.68 -1.71
CA LYS A 96 -13.37 -2.79 -1.98
C LYS A 96 -13.78 -3.00 -3.44
N ASP A 97 -15.06 -3.21 -3.68
CA ASP A 97 -15.61 -3.28 -5.04
C ASP A 97 -15.36 -1.95 -5.75
N SER A 98 -14.60 -1.97 -6.83
CA SER A 98 -14.43 -0.82 -7.73
C SER A 98 -15.69 -0.57 -8.59
N GLN A 99 -16.87 -0.72 -8.00
CA GLN A 99 -18.15 -0.53 -8.67
C GLN A 99 -18.87 0.68 -8.07
N ALA A 100 -18.60 1.84 -8.66
CA ALA A 100 -19.52 2.97 -8.72
C ALA A 100 -19.30 3.70 -10.04
#